data_AF-A0A2E8K6M4-F1
#
_entry.id   AF-A0A2E8K6M4-F1
#
_cell.length_a   1.000
_cell.length_b   1.000
_cell.length_c   1.000
_cell.angle_alpha   90.00
_cell.angle_beta   90.00
_cell.angle_gamma   90.00
#
_symmetry.space_group_name_H-M   'P 1'
#
loop_
_entity.id
_entity.type
_entity.pdbx_description
1 polymer ?
#
loop_
_entity_poly.entity_id
_entity_poly.type
_entity_poly.pdbx_seq_one_letter_code
_entity_poly.pdbx_strand_id
1 'polypeptide(L)'
;MARDRPRHDLGTEACFAYALPVLLLLLVALLTTSSARGQTQGDLEDHARHNPSQSTADHRRFSELDGPFDINEISKVCLDCHNEASLQIHETTHWTWEVTNGRSDRKLGKKMLPTTS
;
A
#
# COMPACT_ATOMS: atom_id res chain seq x y z
N MET A 1 -6.99 -58.42 -58.43
CA MET A 1 -8.13 -58.04 -57.57
C MET A 1 -7.83 -58.47 -56.14
N ALA A 2 -7.44 -57.53 -55.29
CA ALA A 2 -7.50 -57.65 -53.84
C ALA A 2 -8.02 -56.30 -53.34
N ARG A 3 -9.19 -56.33 -52.69
CA ARG A 3 -9.85 -55.15 -52.11
C ARG A 3 -9.37 -54.95 -50.66
N ASP A 4 -9.37 -53.67 -50.26
CA ASP A 4 -9.51 -53.14 -48.89
C ASP A 4 -8.37 -53.42 -47.89
N ARG A 5 -7.99 -52.47 -47.02
CA ARG A 5 -8.87 -51.60 -46.22
C ARG A 5 -8.31 -50.17 -45.99
N PRO A 6 -9.19 -49.18 -45.76
CA PRO A 6 -8.81 -47.88 -45.19
C PRO A 6 -8.34 -48.04 -43.74
N ARG A 7 -7.16 -47.50 -43.43
CA ARG A 7 -6.72 -47.26 -42.05
C ARG A 7 -7.42 -46.01 -41.54
N HIS A 8 -8.43 -46.18 -40.70
CA HIS A 8 -8.95 -45.10 -39.89
C HIS A 8 -7.94 -44.87 -38.75
N ASP A 9 -7.22 -43.74 -38.82
CA ASP A 9 -6.32 -43.28 -37.76
C ASP A 9 -7.13 -42.94 -36.49
N LEU A 10 -7.02 -43.80 -35.49
CA LEU A 10 -7.70 -43.71 -34.19
C LEU A 10 -7.12 -42.63 -33.25
N GLY A 11 -6.29 -41.71 -33.75
CA GLY A 11 -5.54 -40.74 -32.92
C GLY A 11 -6.10 -39.31 -32.91
N THR A 12 -6.80 -38.91 -33.97
CA THR A 12 -7.18 -37.49 -34.19
C THR A 12 -8.49 -37.13 -33.50
N GLU A 13 -9.42 -38.07 -33.38
CA GLU A 13 -10.77 -37.84 -32.84
C GLU A 13 -10.78 -37.54 -31.33
N ALA A 14 -9.82 -38.09 -30.57
CA ALA A 14 -9.74 -37.89 -29.12
C ALA A 14 -9.21 -36.50 -28.75
N CYS A 15 -8.37 -35.88 -29.59
CA CYS A 15 -7.82 -34.55 -29.32
C CYS A 15 -8.90 -33.46 -29.41
N PHE A 16 -9.84 -33.56 -30.35
CA PHE A 16 -10.92 -32.58 -30.51
C PHE A 16 -12.00 -32.68 -29.42
N ALA A 17 -12.26 -33.90 -28.93
CA ALA A 17 -13.27 -34.15 -27.89
C ALA A 17 -12.97 -33.45 -26.56
N TYR A 18 -11.69 -33.24 -26.22
CA TYR A 18 -11.28 -32.57 -24.98
C TYR A 18 -10.81 -31.13 -25.19
N ALA A 19 -10.30 -30.77 -26.37
CA ALA A 19 -9.82 -29.41 -26.64
C ALA A 19 -10.96 -28.36 -26.67
N LEU A 20 -12.12 -28.70 -27.24
CA LEU A 20 -13.26 -27.80 -27.32
C LEU A 20 -13.94 -27.50 -25.97
N PRO A 21 -14.25 -28.49 -25.09
CA PRO A 21 -14.83 -28.18 -23.78
C PRO A 21 -13.85 -27.47 -22.84
N VAL A 22 -12.54 -27.74 -22.93
CA VAL A 22 -11.52 -27.02 -22.14
C VAL A 22 -11.38 -25.58 -22.60
N LEU A 23 -11.37 -25.33 -23.91
CA LEU A 23 -11.33 -23.97 -24.46
C LEU A 23 -12.60 -23.18 -24.10
N LEU A 24 -13.77 -23.81 -24.15
CA LEU A 24 -15.03 -23.19 -23.76
C LEU A 24 -15.05 -22.79 -22.27
N LEU A 25 -14.54 -23.66 -21.38
CA LEU A 25 -14.42 -23.36 -19.95
C LEU A 25 -13.47 -22.18 -19.69
N LEU A 26 -12.35 -22.11 -20.39
CA LEU A 26 -11.41 -20.98 -20.28
C LEU A 26 -12.04 -19.67 -20.79
N LEU A 27 -12.75 -19.70 -21.91
CA LEU A 27 -13.43 -18.52 -22.45
C LEU A 27 -14.52 -18.01 -21.51
N VAL A 28 -15.33 -18.90 -20.92
CA VAL A 28 -16.36 -18.52 -19.93
C VAL A 28 -15.72 -17.87 -18.69
N ALA A 29 -14.59 -18.39 -18.21
CA ALA A 29 -13.85 -17.78 -17.10
C ALA A 29 -13.31 -16.37 -17.41
N LEU A 30 -12.90 -16.11 -18.67
CA LEU A 30 -12.47 -14.77 -19.10
C LEU A 30 -13.64 -13.77 -19.17
N LEU A 31 -14.85 -14.22 -19.49
CA LEU A 31 -16.02 -13.33 -19.55
C LEU A 31 -16.55 -12.94 -18.16
N THR A 32 -16.37 -13.78 -17.13
CA THR A 32 -16.91 -13.51 -15.78
C THR A 32 -16.05 -12.58 -14.92
N THR A 33 -14.80 -12.28 -15.31
CA THR A 33 -13.93 -11.33 -14.57
C THR A 33 -14.18 -9.85 -14.92
N SER A 34 -15.14 -9.53 -15.79
CA SER A 34 -15.44 -8.13 -16.18
C SER A 34 -16.47 -7.42 -15.30
N SER A 35 -16.59 -7.77 -14.02
CA SER A 35 -17.32 -6.96 -13.03
C SER A 35 -16.42 -6.53 -11.88
N ALA A 36 -15.45 -5.66 -12.19
CA ALA A 36 -14.86 -4.69 -11.27
C ALA A 36 -14.02 -3.64 -12.04
N ARG A 37 -14.59 -3.01 -13.08
CA ARG A 37 -14.05 -1.73 -13.57
C ARG A 37 -14.70 -0.61 -12.76
N GLY A 38 -14.19 -0.43 -11.55
CA GLY A 38 -14.44 0.78 -10.75
C GLY A 38 -13.92 2.00 -11.50
N GLN A 39 -14.76 3.03 -11.57
CA GLN A 39 -14.66 4.23 -12.37
C GLN A 39 -13.35 5.02 -12.17
N THR A 40 -12.71 5.40 -13.28
CA THR A 40 -11.77 6.53 -13.34
C THR A 40 -12.56 7.81 -13.55
N GLN A 41 -12.84 8.55 -12.49
CA GLN A 41 -13.35 9.91 -12.58
C GLN A 41 -12.75 10.75 -11.43
N GLY A 42 -11.77 11.60 -11.76
CA GLY A 42 -11.27 12.64 -10.87
C GLY A 42 -9.76 12.86 -10.79
N ASP A 43 -9.02 12.86 -11.92
CA ASP A 43 -7.55 13.04 -11.92
C ASP A 43 -7.07 14.45 -12.36
N LEU A 44 -7.87 15.51 -12.23
CA LEU A 44 -7.42 16.89 -12.57
C LEU A 44 -7.70 17.98 -11.52
N GLU A 45 -8.17 17.62 -10.33
CA GLU A 45 -8.40 18.57 -9.23
C GLU A 45 -7.81 18.07 -7.90
N ASP A 46 -6.57 17.57 -7.89
CA ASP A 46 -5.91 17.18 -6.63
C ASP A 46 -4.49 17.71 -6.45
N HIS A 47 -4.22 18.94 -6.89
CA HIS A 47 -2.95 19.63 -6.58
C HIS A 47 -3.15 20.98 -5.87
N ALA A 48 -4.29 21.20 -5.20
CA ALA A 48 -4.56 22.47 -4.51
C ALA A 48 -5.12 22.34 -3.07
N ARG A 49 -5.05 21.16 -2.43
CA ARG A 49 -5.26 21.04 -0.98
C ARG A 49 -4.33 19.98 -0.41
N HIS A 50 -3.21 20.41 0.14
CA HIS A 50 -2.60 19.65 1.23
C HIS A 50 -3.61 19.67 2.39
N ASN A 51 -4.55 18.72 2.38
CA ASN A 51 -5.51 18.56 3.45
C ASN A 51 -4.73 18.03 4.65
N PRO A 52 -4.69 18.70 5.81
CA PRO A 52 -4.06 18.16 7.03
C PRO A 52 -4.69 16.82 7.50
N SER A 53 -5.72 16.33 6.80
CA SER A 53 -6.43 15.07 7.00
C SER A 53 -5.71 13.80 6.51
N GLN A 54 -4.42 13.63 6.83
CA GLN A 54 -3.89 12.27 6.96
C GLN A 54 -3.71 11.90 8.45
N SER A 55 -4.27 12.72 9.36
CA SER A 55 -4.53 12.28 10.73
C SER A 55 -5.73 11.34 10.73
N THR A 56 -5.59 10.17 11.34
CA THR A 56 -6.71 9.26 11.62
C THR A 56 -7.66 9.81 12.71
N ALA A 57 -7.27 10.90 13.38
CA ALA A 57 -8.05 11.60 14.38
C ALA A 57 -8.40 13.04 13.94
N ASP A 58 -9.68 13.42 14.06
CA ASP A 58 -10.13 14.81 13.87
C ASP A 58 -10.03 15.54 15.22
N HIS A 59 -8.97 16.32 15.39
CA HIS A 59 -8.66 16.98 16.66
C HIS A 59 -9.74 17.96 17.15
N ARG A 60 -10.64 18.42 16.26
CA ARG A 60 -11.76 19.31 16.60
C ARG A 60 -12.87 18.62 17.38
N ARG A 61 -12.81 17.29 17.51
CA ARG A 61 -13.82 16.48 18.19
C ARG A 61 -13.46 16.18 19.65
N PHE A 62 -12.27 16.57 20.11
CA PHE A 62 -11.82 16.33 21.49
C PHE A 62 -11.96 17.62 22.30
N SER A 63 -12.89 17.62 23.24
CA SER A 63 -13.13 18.75 24.14
C SER A 63 -11.92 19.08 25.01
N GLU A 64 -11.07 18.10 25.26
CA GLU A 64 -9.81 18.23 25.98
C GLU A 64 -8.85 19.20 25.27
N LEU A 65 -9.01 19.38 23.95
CA LEU A 65 -8.21 20.27 23.10
C LEU A 65 -8.87 21.65 22.87
N ASP A 66 -9.99 21.96 23.52
CA ASP A 66 -10.71 23.24 23.33
C ASP A 66 -10.09 24.42 24.10
N GLY A 67 -9.09 24.17 24.95
CA GLY A 67 -8.52 25.17 25.85
C GLY A 67 -7.63 26.20 25.15
N PRO A 68 -7.45 27.39 25.74
CA PRO A 68 -6.24 28.15 25.49
C PRO A 68 -5.07 27.35 26.07
N PHE A 69 -4.05 27.09 25.25
CA PHE A 69 -2.83 26.45 25.72
C PHE A 69 -1.66 27.41 25.59
N ASP A 70 -0.86 27.52 26.64
CA ASP A 70 0.52 27.96 26.47
C ASP A 70 1.29 26.87 25.69
N ILE A 71 2.32 27.26 24.94
CA ILE A 71 3.10 26.37 24.05
C ILE A 71 3.60 25.11 24.79
N ASN A 72 3.86 25.21 26.10
CA ASN A 72 4.41 24.13 26.91
C ASN A 72 3.33 23.23 27.56
N GLU A 73 2.05 23.59 27.47
CA GLU A 73 0.96 22.90 28.18
C GLU A 73 0.23 21.89 27.31
N ILE A 74 0.14 22.15 26.00
CA ILE A 74 -0.53 21.25 25.05
C ILE A 74 0.03 19.82 25.08
N SER A 75 1.33 19.66 25.32
CA SER A 75 1.96 18.35 25.44
C SER A 75 1.40 17.51 26.58
N LYS A 76 0.95 18.11 27.69
CA LYS A 76 0.38 17.37 28.81
C LYS A 76 -0.95 16.73 28.43
N VAL A 77 -1.82 17.48 27.75
CA VAL A 77 -3.12 16.99 27.28
C VAL A 77 -2.96 15.85 26.28
N CYS A 78 -2.00 15.94 25.36
CA CYS A 78 -1.72 14.85 24.43
C CYS A 78 -1.32 13.55 25.18
N LEU A 79 -0.58 13.67 26.28
CA LEU A 79 -0.08 12.53 27.06
C LEU A 79 -1.16 11.86 27.93
N ASP A 80 -2.32 12.49 28.15
CA ASP A 80 -3.44 11.87 28.88
C ASP A 80 -3.97 10.63 28.14
N CYS A 81 -3.91 10.64 26.79
CA CYS A 81 -4.26 9.51 25.94
C CYS A 81 -3.03 8.80 25.35
N HIS A 82 -1.95 9.54 25.08
CA HIS A 82 -0.71 9.03 24.46
C HIS A 82 0.46 8.94 25.45
N ASN A 83 0.23 8.32 26.60
CA ASN A 83 1.16 8.29 27.74
C ASN A 83 2.58 7.76 27.44
N GLU A 84 2.77 6.94 26.41
CA GLU A 84 4.10 6.43 25.99
C GLU A 84 4.62 7.07 24.69
N ALA A 85 3.79 7.83 23.96
CA ALA A 85 4.17 8.28 22.61
C ALA A 85 5.38 9.21 22.61
N SER A 86 5.53 10.06 23.64
CA SER A 86 6.73 10.90 23.76
C SER A 86 8.00 10.06 23.87
N LEU A 87 7.97 8.98 24.66
CA LEU A 87 9.11 8.07 24.81
C LEU A 87 9.42 7.38 23.48
N GLN A 88 8.40 6.87 22.79
CA GLN A 88 8.55 6.21 21.50
C GLN A 88 9.14 7.14 20.43
N ILE A 89 8.68 8.39 20.36
CA ILE A 89 9.23 9.38 19.41
C ILE A 89 10.70 9.68 19.70
N HIS A 90 11.11 9.73 20.97
CA HIS A 90 12.49 10.00 21.35
C HIS A 90 13.50 8.94 20.86
N GLU A 91 13.03 7.72 20.59
CA GLU A 91 13.86 6.64 20.04
C GLU A 91 14.00 6.69 18.51
N THR A 92 13.21 7.53 17.84
CA THR A 92 13.18 7.59 16.37
C THR A 92 14.26 8.50 15.79
N THR A 93 14.51 8.33 14.49
CA THR A 93 15.36 9.24 13.70
C THR A 93 14.79 10.66 13.61
N HIS A 94 13.47 10.84 13.77
CA HIS A 94 12.84 12.16 13.76
C HIS A 94 13.22 13.01 14.99
N TRP A 95 13.57 12.35 16.10
CA TRP A 95 14.06 13.00 17.31
C TRP A 95 15.59 13.04 17.39
N THR A 96 16.24 11.89 17.20
CA THR A 96 17.70 11.77 17.36
C THR A 96 18.47 12.42 16.21
N TRP A 97 17.84 12.50 15.03
CA TRP A 97 18.47 12.88 13.75
C TRP A 97 19.72 12.06 13.42
N GLU A 98 19.81 10.83 13.95
CA GLU A 98 20.91 9.89 13.72
C GLU A 98 20.44 8.73 12.85
N VAL A 99 21.24 8.34 11.86
CA VAL A 99 21.02 7.17 10.99
C VAL A 99 22.34 6.41 10.88
N THR A 100 22.34 5.11 11.16
CA THR A 100 23.51 4.25 10.93
C THR A 100 23.57 3.80 9.47
N ASN A 101 24.71 3.96 8.81
CA ASN A 101 24.87 3.47 7.44
C ASN A 101 25.05 1.94 7.46
N GLY A 102 24.16 1.18 6.82
CA GLY A 102 24.23 -0.30 6.80
C GLY A 102 25.50 -0.89 6.16
N ARG A 103 26.38 -0.06 5.57
CA ARG A 103 27.66 -0.46 4.98
C ARG A 103 28.88 -0.06 5.83
N SER A 104 28.68 0.71 6.89
CA SER A 104 29.75 1.18 7.78
C SER A 104 29.13 1.60 9.12
N ASP A 105 29.69 1.20 10.25
CA ASP A 105 29.19 1.57 11.60
C ASP A 105 29.27 3.07 11.95
N ARG A 106 29.47 3.92 10.93
CA ARG A 106 29.43 5.37 11.02
C ARG A 106 27.98 5.85 11.14
N LYS A 107 27.70 6.56 12.24
CA LYS A 107 26.49 7.37 12.42
C LYS A 107 26.53 8.59 11.48
N LEU A 108 25.47 8.80 10.73
CA LEU A 108 25.23 9.93 9.84
C LEU A 108 24.04 10.74 10.36
N GLY A 109 23.96 12.04 10.10
CA GLY A 109 22.86 12.86 10.58
C GLY A 109 23.14 14.37 10.57
N LYS A 110 22.09 15.20 10.62
CA LYS A 110 22.21 16.67 10.66
C LYS A 110 22.93 17.17 11.93
N LYS A 111 22.86 16.39 13.01
CA LYS A 111 23.59 16.65 14.27
C LYS A 111 25.11 16.45 14.15
N MET A 112 25.57 15.69 13.14
CA MET A 112 26.98 15.38 12.87
C MET A 112 27.59 16.28 11.78
N LEU A 113 26.95 17.41 11.45
CA LEU A 113 27.62 18.43 10.65
C LEU A 113 28.79 18.98 11.47
N PRO A 114 30.03 19.04 10.93
CA PRO A 114 31.13 19.68 11.64
C PRO A 114 30.71 21.13 11.90
N THR A 115 30.60 21.50 13.18
CA THR A 115 30.34 22.87 13.60
C THR A 115 31.58 23.70 13.29
N THR A 116 31.67 24.22 12.07
CA THR A 116 32.56 25.35 11.79
C THR A 116 31.84 26.62 12.22
N SER A 117 32.43 27.28 13.22
CA SER A 117 32.07 28.56 13.84
C SER A 117 31.03 28.53 14.95
#